data_AF-A0AAV5V8M6-F1
#
_entry.id   AF-A0AAV5V8M6-F1
#
_cell.length_a   1.000
_cell.length_b   1.000
_cell.length_c   1.000
_cell.angle_alpha   90.00
_cell.angle_beta   90.00
_cell.angle_gamma   90.00
#
_symmetry.space_group_name_H-M   'P 1'
#
loop_
_entity.id
_entity.type
_entity.pdbx_description
1 polymer ?
#
loop_
_entity_poly.entity_id
_entity_poly.type
_entity_poly.pdbx_seq_one_letter_code
_entity_poly.pdbx_strand_id
1 'polypeptide(L)'
;SQERRNTIFSLLKKSVDDYSPNDVIFFYMTIYEIYRDGPHESHISADNLTQEEVQILMRYLDAATSAFDYGFEACAKSAWLRSILSGIAFFRLELLPILCKRGVCVR
;
A
#
# COMPACT_ATOMS: atom_id res chain seq x y z
N SER A 1 -5.30 -13.47 1.65
CA SER A 1 -5.04 -14.43 2.76
C SER A 1 -4.29 -13.71 3.88
N GLN A 2 -4.45 -14.13 5.13
CA GLN A 2 -3.72 -13.55 6.27
C GLN A 2 -2.19 -13.59 6.08
N GLU A 3 -1.69 -14.64 5.43
CA GLU A 3 -0.29 -14.80 5.07
C GLU A 3 0.21 -13.63 4.20
N ARG A 4 -0.50 -13.27 3.13
CA ARG A 4 -0.12 -12.14 2.26
C ARG A 4 -0.10 -10.81 3.01
N ARG A 5 -1.09 -10.56 3.88
CA ARG A 5 -1.11 -9.37 4.77
C ARG A 5 0.15 -9.33 5.64
N ASN A 6 0.49 -10.44 6.29
CA ASN A 6 1.68 -10.53 7.13
C ASN A 6 2.97 -10.37 6.31
N THR A 7 3.01 -10.90 5.08
CA THR A 7 4.11 -10.73 4.15
C THR A 7 4.32 -9.27 3.78
N ILE A 8 3.25 -8.52 3.48
CA ILE A 8 3.34 -7.07 3.24
C ILE A 8 4.03 -6.41 4.44
N PHE A 9 3.44 -6.49 5.63
CA PHE A 9 3.99 -5.75 6.77
C PHE A 9 5.40 -6.21 7.17
N SER A 10 5.75 -7.47 6.96
CA SER A 10 7.13 -7.98 7.13
C SER A 10 8.12 -7.38 6.12
N LEU A 11 7.72 -7.26 4.84
CA LEU A 11 8.55 -6.64 3.79
C LEU A 11 8.68 -5.13 4.00
N LEU A 12 7.59 -4.47 4.34
CA LEU A 12 7.57 -3.03 4.59
C LEU A 12 8.34 -2.65 5.88
N LYS A 13 8.39 -3.56 6.87
CA LYS A 13 9.17 -3.39 8.10
C LYS A 13 10.70 -3.50 7.89
N LYS A 14 11.15 -4.16 6.82
CA LYS A 14 12.59 -4.29 6.51
C LYS A 14 13.16 -3.10 5.74
N SER A 15 12.31 -2.30 5.10
CA SER A 15 12.70 -1.21 4.20
C SER A 15 12.78 0.16 4.91
N VAL A 16 13.29 0.20 6.14
CA VAL A 16 13.09 1.35 7.06
C VAL A 16 13.78 2.65 6.62
N ASP A 17 14.84 2.58 5.80
CA ASP A 17 15.70 3.74 5.53
C ASP A 17 15.87 4.14 4.05
N ASP A 18 15.44 3.32 3.08
CA ASP A 18 15.55 3.66 1.64
C ASP A 18 14.50 2.86 0.83
N TYR A 19 13.37 3.49 0.49
CA TYR A 19 12.35 2.83 -0.33
C TYR A 19 12.75 2.90 -1.81
N SER A 20 12.99 1.75 -2.43
CA SER A 20 13.15 1.73 -3.88
C SER A 20 11.78 1.92 -4.56
N PRO A 21 11.73 2.49 -5.79
CA PRO A 21 10.49 2.55 -6.57
C PRO A 21 9.83 1.17 -6.73
N ASN A 22 10.62 0.08 -6.75
CA ASN A 22 10.10 -1.28 -6.83
C ASN A 22 9.35 -1.71 -5.57
N ASP A 23 9.77 -1.27 -4.38
CA ASP A 23 9.09 -1.56 -3.13
C ASP A 23 7.71 -0.88 -3.09
N VAL A 24 7.64 0.36 -3.58
CA VAL A 24 6.37 1.10 -3.69
C VAL A 24 5.43 0.45 -4.70
N ILE A 25 5.95 0.03 -5.86
CA ILE A 25 5.18 -0.73 -6.85
C ILE A 25 4.66 -2.05 -6.25
N PHE A 26 5.54 -2.81 -5.60
CA PHE A 26 5.19 -4.08 -4.98
C PHE A 26 4.12 -3.89 -3.89
N PHE A 27 4.25 -2.85 -3.07
CA PHE A 27 3.26 -2.49 -2.07
C PHE A 27 1.87 -2.31 -2.69
N TYR A 28 1.73 -1.45 -3.70
CA TYR A 28 0.43 -1.18 -4.32
C TYR A 28 -0.13 -2.38 -5.08
N MET A 29 0.73 -3.16 -5.74
CA MET A 29 0.32 -4.44 -6.34
C MET A 29 -0.26 -5.39 -5.28
N THR A 30 0.36 -5.46 -4.10
CA THR A 30 -0.13 -6.37 -3.07
C THR A 30 -1.41 -5.86 -2.41
N ILE A 31 -1.58 -4.55 -2.25
CA ILE A 31 -2.88 -3.95 -1.86
C ILE A 31 -3.95 -4.33 -2.88
N TYR A 32 -3.67 -4.18 -4.17
CA TYR A 32 -4.60 -4.59 -5.22
C TYR A 32 -5.03 -6.05 -5.10
N GLU A 33 -4.07 -6.97 -4.93
CA GLU A 33 -4.37 -8.40 -4.78
C GLU A 33 -5.18 -8.71 -3.52
N ILE A 34 -4.90 -8.03 -2.39
CA ILE A 34 -5.66 -8.23 -1.15
C ILE A 34 -7.12 -7.82 -1.34
N TYR A 35 -7.37 -6.64 -1.92
CA TYR A 35 -8.72 -6.09 -2.02
C TYR A 35 -9.52 -6.63 -3.22
N ARG A 36 -8.84 -7.12 -4.26
CA ARG A 36 -9.51 -7.72 -5.43
C ARG A 36 -9.76 -9.21 -5.25
N ASP A 37 -8.74 -9.96 -4.85
CA ASP A 37 -8.75 -11.44 -4.88
C ASP A 37 -8.75 -12.06 -3.48
N GLY A 38 -8.48 -11.27 -2.44
CA GLY A 38 -8.51 -11.74 -1.06
C GLY A 38 -9.92 -11.91 -0.51
N PRO A 39 -10.13 -12.83 0.45
CA PRO A 39 -11.36 -12.84 1.23
C PRO A 39 -11.44 -11.55 2.06
N HIS A 40 -12.67 -11.07 2.31
CA HIS A 40 -12.94 -9.83 3.04
C HIS A 40 -12.26 -9.78 4.43
N GLU A 41 -12.14 -10.91 5.11
CA GLU A 41 -11.45 -11.03 6.41
C GLU A 41 -9.95 -10.67 6.33
N SER A 42 -9.36 -10.81 5.15
CA SER A 42 -7.95 -10.43 4.91
C SER A 42 -7.77 -8.98 4.48
N HIS A 43 -8.87 -8.24 4.29
CA HIS A 43 -8.78 -6.80 4.04
C HIS A 43 -8.23 -6.10 5.27
N ILE A 44 -7.44 -5.06 5.02
CA ILE A 44 -6.89 -4.26 6.10
C ILE A 44 -8.01 -3.34 6.60
N SER A 45 -8.28 -3.39 7.91
CA SER A 45 -9.35 -2.64 8.56
C SER A 45 -8.83 -1.92 9.80
N ALA A 46 -9.64 -1.01 10.33
CA ALA A 46 -9.31 -0.33 11.58
C ALA A 46 -9.12 -1.29 12.76
N ASP A 47 -9.79 -2.44 12.74
CA ASP A 47 -9.80 -3.40 13.84
C ASP A 47 -8.59 -4.33 13.81
N ASN A 48 -8.03 -4.57 12.62
CA ASN A 48 -6.90 -5.47 12.44
C ASN A 48 -5.57 -4.74 12.19
N LEU A 49 -5.51 -3.41 12.30
CA LEU A 49 -4.27 -2.62 12.18
C LEU A 49 -3.59 -2.41 13.54
N THR A 50 -2.34 -2.85 13.67
CA THR A 50 -1.46 -2.48 14.79
C THR A 50 -0.90 -1.07 14.60
N GLN A 51 -0.35 -0.48 15.68
CA GLN A 51 0.26 0.86 15.61
C GLN A 51 1.51 0.89 14.72
N GLU A 52 2.30 -0.18 14.72
CA GLU A 52 3.49 -0.32 13.86
C GLU A 52 3.09 -0.36 12.38
N GLU A 53 2.06 -1.13 12.04
CA GLU A 53 1.54 -1.22 10.68
C GLU A 53 0.97 0.11 10.19
N VAL A 54 0.36 0.92 11.07
CA VAL A 54 -0.06 2.29 10.74
C VAL A 54 1.15 3.16 10.35
N GLN A 55 2.23 3.12 11.12
CA GLN A 55 3.45 3.88 10.81
C GLN A 55 4.08 3.44 9.48
N ILE A 56 4.00 2.15 9.18
CA ILE A 56 4.45 1.61 7.91
C ILE A 56 3.60 2.15 6.75
N LEU A 57 2.27 2.08 6.85
CA LEU A 57 1.36 2.57 5.79
C LEU A 57 1.55 4.07 5.53
N MET A 58 1.81 4.85 6.58
CA MET A 58 2.12 6.28 6.45
C MET A 58 3.34 6.56 5.59
N ARG A 59 4.42 5.81 5.79
CA ARG A 59 5.68 6.02 5.05
C ARG A 59 5.51 5.73 3.56
N TYR A 60 4.72 4.70 3.23
CA TYR A 60 4.42 4.36 1.84
C TYR A 60 3.44 5.33 1.17
N LEU A 61 2.58 6.01 1.95
CA LEU A 61 1.75 7.10 1.45
C LEU A 61 2.60 8.29 0.98
N ASP A 62 3.60 8.68 1.76
CA ASP A 62 4.51 9.77 1.39
C ASP A 62 5.37 9.39 0.16
N ALA A 63 5.89 8.16 0.13
CA ALA A 63 6.70 7.63 -0.97
C ALA A 63 5.93 7.41 -2.29
N ALA A 64 4.61 7.23 -2.22
CA ALA A 64 3.78 7.09 -3.41
C ALA A 64 3.84 8.33 -4.28
N THR A 65 3.81 9.51 -3.65
CA THR A 65 3.82 10.80 -4.32
C THR A 65 5.06 10.99 -5.19
N SER A 66 6.23 10.52 -4.73
CA SER A 66 7.49 10.59 -5.47
C SER A 66 7.68 9.43 -6.47
N ALA A 67 7.18 8.24 -6.16
CA ALA A 67 7.22 7.10 -7.07
C ALA A 67 6.34 7.31 -8.32
N PHE A 68 5.27 8.12 -8.20
CA PHE A 68 4.43 8.51 -9.33
C PHE A 68 5.21 9.28 -10.40
N ASP A 69 6.16 10.13 -10.01
CA ASP A 69 6.97 10.90 -10.95
C ASP A 69 8.01 10.03 -11.67
N TYR A 70 8.50 8.97 -11.02
CA TYR A 70 9.59 8.14 -11.56
C TYR A 70 9.12 6.85 -12.27
N GLY A 71 8.03 6.24 -11.81
CA GLY A 71 7.56 4.93 -12.27
C GLY A 71 6.56 4.97 -13.43
N PHE A 72 5.93 6.12 -13.68
CA PHE A 72 4.87 6.23 -14.68
C PHE A 72 5.38 6.04 -16.11
N GLU A 73 6.56 6.57 -16.45
CA GLU A 73 7.16 6.38 -17.79
C GLU A 73 7.53 4.91 -18.07
N ALA A 74 8.05 4.21 -17.07
CA ALA A 74 8.45 2.80 -17.22
C ALA A 74 7.24 1.84 -17.24
N CYS A 75 6.17 2.15 -16.49
CA CYS A 75 5.00 1.27 -16.34
C CYS A 75 3.87 1.56 -17.34
N ALA A 76 3.83 2.74 -17.99
CA ALA A 76 2.75 3.13 -18.92
C ALA A 76 2.46 2.16 -20.07
N LYS A 77 3.38 1.24 -20.39
CA LYS A 77 3.21 0.24 -21.45
C LYS A 77 2.87 -1.17 -20.95
N SER A 78 2.77 -1.39 -19.64
CA SER A 78 2.62 -2.74 -19.07
C SER A 78 1.21 -2.98 -18.52
N ALA A 79 0.77 -4.24 -18.58
CA ALA A 79 -0.50 -4.69 -17.97
C ALA A 79 -0.56 -4.40 -16.46
N TRP A 80 0.60 -4.19 -15.82
CA TRP A 80 0.78 -3.98 -14.39
C TRP A 80 0.36 -2.58 -13.95
N LEU A 81 0.39 -1.58 -14.84
CA LEU A 81 -0.04 -0.21 -14.49
C LEU A 81 -1.48 -0.17 -13.97
N ARG A 82 -2.39 -0.93 -14.59
CA ARG A 82 -3.80 -0.97 -14.14
C ARG A 82 -3.94 -1.55 -12.74
N SER A 83 -3.17 -2.58 -12.42
CA SER A 83 -3.15 -3.20 -11.09
C SER A 83 -2.56 -2.24 -10.06
N ILE A 84 -1.46 -1.56 -10.39
CA ILE A 84 -0.83 -0.56 -9.51
C ILE A 84 -1.81 0.60 -9.23
N LEU A 85 -2.42 1.18 -10.26
CA LEU A 85 -3.40 2.26 -10.13
C LEU A 85 -4.63 1.82 -9.32
N SER A 86 -5.09 0.59 -9.51
CA SER A 86 -6.20 0.04 -8.73
C SER A 86 -5.80 -0.16 -7.27
N GLY A 87 -4.57 -0.63 -7.00
CA GLY A 87 -4.02 -0.73 -5.65
C GLY A 87 -3.91 0.61 -4.95
N ILE A 88 -3.49 1.65 -5.66
CA ILE A 88 -3.47 3.03 -5.15
C ILE A 88 -4.89 3.52 -4.86
N ALA A 89 -5.85 3.22 -5.74
CA ALA A 89 -7.25 3.56 -5.52
C ALA A 89 -7.80 2.87 -4.26
N PHE A 90 -7.57 1.57 -4.09
CA PHE A 90 -7.94 0.84 -2.88
C PHE A 90 -7.27 1.42 -1.64
N PHE A 91 -5.98 1.77 -1.71
CA PHE A 91 -5.30 2.42 -0.60
C PHE A 91 -5.98 3.76 -0.24
N ARG A 92 -6.30 4.60 -1.22
CA ARG A 92 -6.90 5.92 -0.98
C ARG A 92 -8.35 5.84 -0.50
N LEU A 93 -9.12 4.88 -0.99
CA LEU A 93 -10.55 4.77 -0.69
C LEU A 93 -10.82 3.96 0.58
N GLU A 94 -10.01 2.93 0.84
CA GLU A 94 -10.24 2.00 1.95
C GLU A 94 -9.30 2.26 3.13
N LEU A 95 -8.00 2.44 2.87
CA LEU A 95 -6.98 2.54 3.92
C LEU A 95 -6.80 3.96 4.45
N LEU A 96 -6.74 4.96 3.58
CA LEU A 96 -6.52 6.36 3.97
C LEU A 96 -7.58 6.87 4.96
N PRO A 97 -8.89 6.59 4.79
CA PRO A 97 -9.89 7.01 5.79
C PRO A 97 -9.68 6.36 7.17
N ILE A 98 -9.17 5.13 7.22
CA ILE A 98 -8.83 4.45 8.47
C ILE A 98 -7.65 5.17 9.15
N LEU A 99 -6.63 5.54 8.38
CA LEU A 99 -5.48 6.30 8.87
C LEU A 99 -5.93 7.68 9.42
N CYS A 100 -6.77 8.40 8.67
CA CYS A 100 -7.34 9.69 9.10
C CYS A 100 -8.10 9.59 10.43
N LYS A 101 -8.93 8.55 10.60
CA LYS A 101 -9.65 8.28 11.87
C LYS A 101 -8.71 8.00 13.05
N ARG A 102 -7.50 7.52 12.79
CA ARG A 102 -6.45 7.28 13.80
C ARG A 102 -5.55 8.51 14.04
N GLY A 103 -5.96 9.69 13.57
CA GLY A 103 -5.23 10.94 13.77
C GLY A 103 -4.14 11.19 12.72
N VAL A 104 -4.09 10.38 11.66
CA VAL A 104 -3.13 10.51 10.57
C VAL A 104 -3.84 11.11 9.37
N CYS A 105 -3.93 12.45 9.34
CA CYS A 105 -4.50 13.17 8.22
C CYS A 105 -3.35 13.77 7.40
N VAL A 106 -3.10 13.21 6.21
CA VAL A 106 -2.16 13.80 5.25
C VAL A 106 -2.90 14.94 4.54
N ARG A 107 -2.31 16.14 4.57
CA ARG A 107 -2.88 17.34 3.94
C ARG A 107 -2.67 17.32 2.44
#